data_AF-A0A420CVV5-F1
#
_entry.id   AF-A0A420CVV5-F1
#
_cell.length_a   1.000
_cell.length_b   1.000
_cell.length_c   1.000
_cell.angle_alpha   90.00
_cell.angle_beta   90.00
_cell.angle_gamma   90.00
#
_symmetry.space_group_name_H-M   'P 1'
#
loop_
_entity.id
_entity.type
_entity.pdbx_description
1 polymer ?
#
loop_
_entity_poly.entity_id
_entity_poly.type
_entity_poly.pdbx_seq_one_letter_code
_entity_poly.pdbx_strand_id
1 'polypeptide(L)'
;MIYIVQLIITLLIISFFVFSIIEIYCEIVKKSSWAFLGMLISLILFFLMITVRNHMVKNELVKNINASKIEQKNSLFSKRELSDIHLVSEKMRVVDKDIYVVLMPQKDTLYMNQDFNNKNKFWIHYKKYEILKFTAPVGYIIKN
;
A
#
# COMPACT_ATOMS: atom_id res chain seq x y z
N MET A 1 6.93 -5.12 -12.25
CA MET A 1 6.39 -6.13 -11.30
C MET A 1 5.23 -5.59 -10.47
N ILE A 2 5.37 -4.48 -9.73
CA ILE A 2 4.25 -3.90 -8.94
C ILE A 2 3.03 -3.53 -9.80
N TYR A 3 3.23 -2.97 -10.99
CA TYR A 3 2.12 -2.68 -11.93
C TYR A 3 1.40 -3.94 -12.43
N ILE A 4 2.10 -5.07 -12.56
CA ILE A 4 1.50 -6.36 -12.94
C ILE A 4 0.62 -6.85 -11.79
N VAL A 5 1.13 -6.76 -10.55
CA VAL A 5 0.33 -7.08 -9.36
C VAL A 5 -0.91 -6.18 -9.25
N GLN A 6 -0.78 -4.89 -9.55
CA GLN A 6 -1.91 -3.97 -9.60
C GLN A 6 -2.94 -4.37 -10.67
N LEU A 7 -2.50 -4.80 -11.85
CA LEU A 7 -3.37 -5.33 -12.90
C LEU A 7 -4.13 -6.58 -12.43
N ILE A 8 -3.44 -7.52 -11.78
CA ILE A 8 -4.05 -8.73 -11.20
C ILE A 8 -5.13 -8.36 -10.17
N ILE A 9 -4.83 -7.41 -9.28
CA ILE A 9 -5.81 -6.91 -8.30
C ILE A 9 -7.07 -6.37 -9.01
N THR A 10 -6.89 -5.56 -10.06
CA THR A 10 -8.03 -5.03 -10.84
C THR A 10 -8.86 -6.16 -11.47
N LEU A 11 -8.20 -7.18 -12.03
CA LEU A 11 -8.89 -8.34 -12.62
C LEU A 11 -9.66 -9.14 -11.57
N LEU A 12 -9.12 -9.30 -10.36
CA LEU A 12 -9.81 -9.99 -9.25
C LEU A 12 -11.06 -9.24 -8.79
N ILE A 13 -11.02 -7.90 -8.78
CA ILE A 13 -12.20 -7.07 -8.47
C ILE A 13 -13.27 -7.27 -9.55
N ILE A 14 -12.91 -7.22 -10.83
CA ILE A 14 -13.86 -7.43 -11.93
C ILE A 14 -14.46 -8.85 -11.83
N SER A 15 -13.62 -9.86 -11.61
CA SER A 15 -14.04 -11.25 -11.41
C SER A 15 -15.05 -11.39 -10.28
N PHE A 16 -14.79 -10.76 -9.13
CA PHE A 16 -15.69 -10.75 -7.99
C PHE A 16 -17.08 -10.23 -8.40
N PHE A 17 -17.16 -9.07 -9.05
CA PHE A 17 -18.45 -8.51 -9.49
C PHE A 17 -19.17 -9.38 -10.51
N VAL A 18 -18.45 -9.96 -11.47
CA VAL A 18 -19.03 -10.86 -12.47
C VAL A 18 -19.64 -12.08 -11.79
N PHE A 19 -18.91 -12.73 -10.86
CA PHE A 19 -19.45 -13.87 -10.12
C PHE A 19 -20.63 -13.49 -9.22
N SER A 20 -20.60 -12.31 -8.58
CA SER A 20 -21.74 -11.81 -7.81
C SER A 20 -22.99 -11.63 -8.67
N ILE A 21 -22.88 -11.07 -9.88
CA ILE A 21 -24.01 -10.90 -10.80
C ILE A 21 -24.56 -12.26 -11.24
N ILE A 22 -23.68 -13.21 -11.59
CA ILE A 22 -24.09 -14.57 -11.97
C ILE A 22 -24.83 -15.25 -10.83
N GLU A 23 -24.31 -15.15 -9.61
CA GLU A 23 -24.94 -15.74 -8.43
C GLU A 23 -26.34 -15.15 -8.17
N ILE A 24 -26.47 -13.82 -8.21
CA ILE A 24 -27.75 -13.13 -8.06
C ILE A 24 -28.75 -13.59 -9.15
N TYR A 25 -28.30 -13.68 -10.40
CA TYR A 25 -29.14 -14.15 -11.49
C TYR A 25 -29.61 -15.60 -11.25
N CYS A 26 -28.69 -16.49 -10.89
CA CYS A 26 -28.99 -17.90 -10.61
C CYS A 26 -29.97 -18.08 -9.45
N GLU A 27 -29.86 -17.29 -8.39
CA GLU A 27 -30.84 -17.22 -7.30
C GLU A 27 -32.24 -16.83 -7.81
N ILE A 28 -32.34 -15.79 -8.65
CA ILE A 28 -33.62 -15.33 -9.22
C ILE A 28 -34.27 -16.41 -10.09
N VAL A 29 -33.51 -17.08 -10.95
CA VAL A 29 -34.03 -18.16 -11.82
C VAL A 29 -34.06 -19.54 -11.14
N LYS A 30 -33.76 -19.63 -9.84
CA LYS A 30 -33.70 -20.87 -9.05
C LYS A 30 -32.83 -21.97 -9.69
N LYS A 31 -31.68 -21.58 -10.23
CA LYS A 31 -30.70 -22.47 -10.86
C LYS A 31 -29.51 -22.65 -9.93
N SER A 32 -29.05 -23.90 -9.78
CA SER A 32 -27.81 -24.18 -9.05
C SER A 32 -26.61 -23.50 -9.73
N SER A 33 -25.75 -22.90 -8.92
CA SER A 33 -24.58 -22.13 -9.34
C SER A 33 -23.39 -22.43 -8.44
N TRP A 34 -22.20 -22.40 -9.02
CA TRP A 34 -20.92 -22.45 -8.28
C TRP A 34 -20.25 -21.07 -8.27
N ALA A 35 -20.94 -20.02 -8.74
CA ALA A 35 -20.41 -18.67 -8.79
C ALA A 35 -20.11 -18.11 -7.39
N PHE A 36 -20.86 -18.52 -6.36
CA PHE A 36 -20.50 -18.24 -4.97
C PHE A 36 -19.05 -18.67 -4.61
N LEU A 37 -18.63 -19.87 -5.03
CA LEU A 37 -17.27 -20.35 -4.80
C LEU A 37 -16.23 -19.50 -5.56
N GLY A 38 -16.53 -19.16 -6.82
CA GLY A 38 -15.68 -18.27 -7.63
C GLY A 38 -15.52 -16.88 -7.02
N MET A 39 -16.60 -16.33 -6.47
CA MET A 39 -16.61 -15.07 -5.72
C MET A 39 -15.71 -15.15 -4.49
N LEU A 40 -15.83 -16.23 -3.70
CA LEU A 40 -15.06 -16.43 -2.46
C LEU A 40 -13.57 -16.60 -2.75
N ILE A 41 -13.21 -17.37 -3.78
CA ILE A 41 -11.82 -17.53 -4.24
C ILE A 41 -11.26 -16.18 -4.72
N SER A 42 -12.02 -15.44 -5.51
CA SER A 42 -11.61 -14.11 -5.99
C SER A 42 -11.32 -13.15 -4.82
N LEU A 43 -12.14 -13.21 -3.77
CA LEU A 43 -11.98 -12.39 -2.57
C LEU A 43 -10.71 -12.78 -1.77
N ILE A 44 -10.46 -14.06 -1.56
CA ILE A 44 -9.24 -14.53 -0.86
C ILE A 44 -7.99 -14.11 -1.63
N LEU A 45 -7.97 -14.35 -2.94
CA LEU A 45 -6.84 -13.97 -3.80
C LEU A 45 -6.64 -12.45 -3.80
N PHE A 46 -7.72 -11.66 -3.77
CA PHE A 46 -7.64 -10.21 -3.69
C PHE A 46 -6.86 -9.76 -2.45
N PHE A 47 -7.21 -10.26 -1.25
CA PHE A 47 -6.50 -9.90 -0.02
C PHE A 47 -5.03 -10.34 -0.04
N LEU A 48 -4.75 -11.51 -0.60
CA LEU A 48 -3.39 -12.02 -0.75
C LEU A 48 -2.56 -11.11 -1.67
N MET A 49 -3.11 -10.72 -2.83
CA MET A 49 -2.40 -9.87 -3.79
C MET A 49 -2.17 -8.44 -3.27
N ILE A 50 -3.10 -7.90 -2.47
CA ILE A 50 -2.90 -6.62 -1.77
C ILE A 50 -1.70 -6.71 -0.80
N THR A 51 -1.61 -7.82 -0.05
CA THR A 51 -0.49 -8.05 0.88
C THR A 51 0.84 -8.14 0.12
N VAL A 52 0.89 -8.92 -0.96
CA VAL A 52 2.06 -9.03 -1.83
C VAL A 52 2.48 -7.66 -2.38
N ARG A 53 1.52 -6.88 -2.90
CA ARG A 53 1.77 -5.51 -3.39
C ARG A 53 2.44 -4.65 -2.32
N ASN A 54 1.89 -4.63 -1.11
CA ASN A 54 2.40 -3.80 -0.02
C ASN A 54 3.82 -4.19 0.38
N HIS A 55 4.11 -5.49 0.48
CA HIS A 55 5.46 -5.97 0.75
C HIS A 55 6.45 -5.62 -0.38
N MET A 56 6.04 -5.73 -1.64
CA MET A 56 6.89 -5.35 -2.77
C MET A 56 7.22 -3.86 -2.77
N VAL A 57 6.23 -3.00 -2.52
CA VAL A 57 6.44 -1.56 -2.42
C VAL A 57 7.39 -1.22 -1.27
N LYS A 58 7.20 -1.83 -0.09
CA LYS A 58 8.12 -1.67 1.04
C LYS A 58 9.54 -2.12 0.68
N ASN A 59 9.70 -3.30 0.10
CA ASN A 59 11.02 -3.84 -0.23
C ASN A 59 11.75 -2.99 -1.26
N GLU A 60 11.04 -2.52 -2.29
CA GLU A 60 11.59 -1.58 -3.28
C GLU A 60 12.01 -0.27 -2.59
N LEU A 61 11.17 0.26 -1.72
CA LEU A 61 11.47 1.48 -0.99
C LEU A 61 12.70 1.33 -0.08
N VAL A 62 12.77 0.28 0.74
CA VAL A 62 13.91 -0.01 1.60
C VAL A 62 15.20 -0.17 0.79
N LYS A 63 15.12 -0.88 -0.34
CA LYS A 63 16.26 -1.02 -1.26
C LYS A 63 16.73 0.34 -1.77
N ASN A 64 15.81 1.21 -2.17
CA ASN A 64 16.13 2.54 -2.67
C ASN A 64 16.70 3.45 -1.56
N ILE A 65 16.17 3.40 -0.33
CA ILE A 65 16.72 4.14 0.82
C ILE A 65 18.17 3.73 1.11
N ASN A 66 18.43 2.42 1.13
CA ASN A 66 19.76 1.89 1.43
C ASN A 66 20.77 2.28 0.34
N ALA A 67 20.38 2.19 -0.93
CA ALA A 67 21.22 2.51 -2.09
C ALA A 67 21.41 4.02 -2.33
N SER A 68 20.49 4.86 -1.88
CA SER A 68 20.48 6.29 -2.20
C SER A 68 21.27 7.16 -1.23
N LYS A 69 21.74 8.32 -1.66
CA LYS A 69 22.09 9.42 -0.75
C LYS A 69 20.80 10.14 -0.36
N ILE A 70 20.62 10.42 0.92
CA ILE A 70 19.40 11.07 1.41
C ILE A 70 19.62 12.57 1.53
N GLU A 71 18.71 13.35 0.95
CA GLU A 71 18.62 14.80 1.12
C GLU A 71 17.34 15.16 1.90
N GLN A 72 17.49 15.91 2.99
CA GLN A 72 16.39 16.36 3.85
C GLN A 72 16.60 17.84 4.17
N LYS A 73 15.54 18.65 4.06
CA LYS A 73 15.60 20.08 4.40
C LYS A 73 15.34 20.35 5.89
N ASN A 74 14.40 19.62 6.50
CA ASN A 74 13.86 19.96 7.83
C ASN A 74 13.85 18.80 8.84
N SER A 75 14.24 17.60 8.43
CA SER A 75 14.29 16.42 9.30
C SER A 75 15.67 15.79 9.28
N LEU A 76 16.05 15.18 10.40
CA LEU A 76 17.28 14.39 10.54
C LEU A 76 16.88 12.93 10.80
N PHE A 77 16.35 12.25 9.78
CA PHE A 77 16.16 10.80 9.84
C PHE A 77 17.40 10.10 9.26
N SER A 78 17.93 9.12 9.98
CA SER A 78 18.97 8.23 9.49
C SER A 78 18.43 7.24 8.46
N LYS A 79 19.34 6.68 7.63
CA LYS A 79 18.99 5.56 6.71
C LYS A 79 18.34 4.40 7.46
N ARG A 80 18.85 4.10 8.65
CA ARG A 80 18.38 2.97 9.46
C ARG A 80 16.92 3.16 9.89
N GLU A 81 16.58 4.35 10.36
CA GLU A 81 15.20 4.69 10.75
C GLU A 81 14.25 4.68 9.55
N LEU A 82 14.67 5.25 8.41
CA LEU A 82 13.83 5.28 7.21
C LEU A 82 13.60 3.88 6.62
N SER A 83 14.55 2.96 6.79
CA SER A 83 14.44 1.58 6.31
C SER A 83 13.62 0.68 7.24
N ASP A 84 13.38 1.08 8.49
CA ASP A 84 12.63 0.28 9.48
C ASP A 84 11.11 0.50 9.37
N ILE A 85 10.57 0.17 8.19
CA ILE A 85 9.18 0.43 7.85
C ILE A 85 8.30 -0.71 8.36
N HIS A 86 7.34 -0.40 9.23
CA HIS A 86 6.30 -1.31 9.69
C HIS A 86 5.08 -1.21 8.77
N LEU A 87 4.71 -2.33 8.12
CA LEU A 87 3.51 -2.41 7.28
C LEU A 87 2.27 -2.51 8.18
N VAL A 88 1.33 -1.58 8.07
CA VAL A 88 0.06 -1.67 8.78
C VAL A 88 -1.08 -1.08 7.94
N SER A 89 -2.25 -1.73 7.99
CA SER A 89 -3.51 -1.30 7.35
C SER A 89 -4.37 -0.45 8.30
N GLU A 90 -3.75 0.50 9.02
CA GLU A 90 -4.43 1.34 10.01
C GLU A 90 -4.94 2.62 9.37
N LYS A 91 -6.08 3.11 9.88
CA LYS A 91 -6.62 4.41 9.49
C LYS A 91 -5.71 5.51 10.04
N MET A 92 -5.16 6.30 9.13
CA MET A 92 -4.22 7.37 9.45
C MET A 92 -4.93 8.50 10.20
N ARG A 93 -4.34 8.97 11.30
CA ARG A 93 -4.67 10.24 11.93
C ARG A 93 -3.38 11.05 11.97
N VAL A 94 -3.28 12.06 11.12
CA VAL A 94 -2.02 12.79 10.89
C VAL A 94 -2.13 14.22 11.39
N VAL A 95 -1.01 14.74 11.87
CA VAL A 95 -0.81 16.19 12.07
C VAL A 95 -0.46 16.80 10.71
N ASP A 96 -0.95 18.00 10.43
CA ASP A 96 -0.84 18.73 9.15
C ASP A 96 0.59 19.28 8.92
N LYS A 97 1.59 18.43 9.10
CA LYS A 97 3.01 18.70 8.85
C LYS A 97 3.57 17.61 7.96
N ASP A 98 3.77 17.97 6.69
CA ASP A 98 4.44 17.11 5.72
C ASP A 98 5.96 17.22 5.85
N ILE A 99 6.62 16.08 5.98
CA ILE A 99 8.08 15.95 5.91
C ILE A 99 8.45 15.31 4.57
N TYR A 100 9.38 15.94 3.87
CA TYR A 100 9.83 15.51 2.55
C TYR A 100 11.27 15.00 2.61
N VAL A 101 11.49 13.78 2.13
CA VAL A 101 12.82 13.16 2.02
C VAL A 101 13.07 12.79 0.57
N VAL A 102 14.18 13.27 0.01
CA VAL A 102 14.55 13.00 -1.39
C VAL A 102 15.67 11.99 -1.44
N LEU A 103 15.50 10.95 -2.26
CA LEU A 103 16.44 9.86 -2.49
C LEU A 103 17.21 10.13 -3.80
N MET A 104 18.48 10.48 -3.69
CA MET A 104 19.40 10.72 -4.81
C MET A 104 20.18 9.45 -5.18
N PRO A 105 20.45 9.18 -6.47
CA PRO A 105 20.31 10.08 -7.63
C PRO A 105 18.95 10.00 -8.35
N GLN A 106 18.09 9.05 -7.97
CA GLN A 106 16.82 8.77 -8.67
C GLN A 106 15.77 9.89 -8.52
N LYS A 107 15.99 10.84 -7.59
CA LYS A 107 15.07 11.93 -7.23
C LYS A 107 13.70 11.45 -6.76
N ASP A 108 13.65 10.22 -6.27
CA ASP A 108 12.46 9.66 -5.65
C ASP A 108 12.15 10.42 -4.37
N THR A 109 10.87 10.73 -4.14
CA THR A 109 10.45 11.49 -2.96
C THR A 109 9.64 10.61 -2.02
N LEU A 110 9.97 10.67 -0.74
CA LEU A 110 9.20 10.14 0.36
C LEU A 110 8.46 11.28 1.03
N TYR A 111 7.17 11.04 1.28
CA TYR A 111 6.33 11.91 2.07
C TYR A 111 6.11 11.25 3.42
N MET A 112 6.26 12.01 4.49
CA MET A 112 5.99 11.51 5.82
C MET A 112 5.09 12.46 6.59
N ASN A 113 4.17 11.87 7.35
CA ASN A 113 3.23 12.60 8.19
C ASN A 113 3.33 12.08 9.61
N GLN A 114 3.48 12.99 10.57
CA GLN A 114 3.51 12.62 11.98
C GLN A 114 2.13 12.13 12.42
N ASP A 115 2.09 11.02 13.16
CA ASP A 115 0.87 10.52 13.75
C ASP A 115 0.35 11.49 14.83
N PHE A 116 -0.97 11.68 14.86
CA PHE A 116 -1.63 12.59 15.80
C PHE A 116 -1.52 12.11 17.25
N ASN A 117 -1.58 10.80 17.48
CA ASN A 117 -1.56 10.22 18.82
C ASN A 117 -0.13 9.93 19.30
N ASN A 118 0.81 9.69 18.38
CA ASN A 118 2.19 9.37 18.71
C ASN A 118 3.18 10.25 17.95
N LYS A 119 3.82 11.18 18.68
CA LYS A 119 4.82 12.10 18.13
C LYS A 119 6.05 11.40 17.53
N ASN A 120 6.33 10.16 17.90
CA ASN A 120 7.46 9.40 17.37
C ASN A 120 7.06 8.52 16.18
N LYS A 121 5.77 8.36 15.89
CA LYS A 121 5.29 7.56 14.75
C LYS A 121 5.13 8.47 13.54
N PHE A 122 5.77 8.10 12.43
CA PHE A 122 5.64 8.82 11.17
C PHE A 122 5.16 7.87 10.10
N TRP A 123 4.04 8.20 9.49
CA TRP A 123 3.51 7.47 8.36
C TRP A 123 4.32 7.78 7.11
N ILE A 124 4.60 6.78 6.28
CA ILE A 124 5.39 6.92 5.07
C ILE A 124 4.53 6.68 3.84
N HIS A 125 4.61 7.60 2.89
CA HIS A 125 4.11 7.45 1.54
C HIS A 125 5.25 7.57 0.54
N TYR A 126 5.21 6.74 -0.50
CA TYR A 126 6.20 6.76 -1.55
C TYR A 126 5.64 7.42 -2.80
N LYS A 127 6.17 8.59 -3.18
CA LYS A 127 5.66 9.41 -4.30
C LYS A 127 5.58 8.65 -5.62
N LYS A 128 6.52 7.74 -5.89
CA LYS A 128 6.53 6.92 -7.11
C LYS A 128 5.21 6.16 -7.32
N TYR A 129 4.51 5.84 -6.23
CA TYR A 129 3.19 5.21 -6.22
C TYR A 129 2.16 6.15 -5.60
N GLU A 130 2.12 7.41 -6.03
CA GLU A 130 1.20 8.44 -5.51
C GLU A 130 -0.28 8.03 -5.58
N ILE A 131 -0.66 7.18 -6.53
CA ILE A 131 -2.00 6.55 -6.59
C ILE A 131 -2.33 5.82 -5.27
N LEU A 132 -1.34 5.21 -4.62
CA LEU A 132 -1.52 4.55 -3.32
C LEU A 132 -1.77 5.55 -2.19
N LYS A 133 -1.31 6.81 -2.30
CA LYS A 133 -1.49 7.86 -1.28
C LYS A 133 -2.95 8.07 -0.90
N PHE A 134 -3.87 7.95 -1.87
CA PHE A 134 -5.32 8.05 -1.64
C PHE A 134 -5.92 6.84 -0.93
N THR A 135 -5.22 5.71 -0.91
CA THR A 135 -5.77 4.43 -0.40
C THR A 135 -5.11 3.95 0.89
N ALA A 136 -3.80 4.12 1.07
CA ALA A 136 -3.07 3.73 2.26
C ALA A 136 -1.62 4.26 2.27
N PRO A 137 -1.01 4.47 3.45
CA PRO A 137 0.44 4.61 3.56
C PRO A 137 1.13 3.30 3.19
N VAL A 138 2.41 3.37 2.81
CA VAL A 138 3.24 2.17 2.68
C VAL A 138 3.41 1.51 4.05
N GLY A 139 3.51 2.33 5.10
CA GLY A 139 3.65 1.88 6.48
C GLY A 139 3.95 3.06 7.40
N TYR A 140 4.51 2.78 8.57
CA TYR A 140 5.05 3.81 9.47
C TYR A 140 6.47 3.47 9.92
N ILE A 141 7.19 4.48 10.39
CA ILE A 141 8.46 4.36 11.11
C ILE A 141 8.28 4.90 12.54
N ILE A 142 9.08 4.38 13.46
CA ILE A 142 9.20 4.92 14.81
C ILE A 142 10.55 5.62 14.93
N LYS A 143 10.52 6.89 15.31
CA LYS A 143 11.72 7.67 15.63
C LYS A 143 12.14 7.39 17.06
N ASN A 144 13.39 6.96 17.25
CA ASN A 144 14.00 6.72 18.56
C ASN A 144 14.93 7.87 18.95
#